data_AF-A0A654IK92-F1
#
_entry.id   AF-A0A654IK92-F1
#
_cell.length_a   1.000
_cell.length_b   1.000
_cell.length_c   1.000
_cell.angle_alpha   90.00
_cell.angle_beta   90.00
_cell.angle_gamma   90.00
#
_symmetry.space_group_name_H-M   'P 1'
#
loop_
_entity.id
_entity.type
_entity.pdbx_description
1 polymer ?
#
loop_
_entity_poly.entity_id
_entity_poly.type
_entity_poly.pdbx_seq_one_letter_code
_entity_poly.pdbx_strand_id
1 'polypeptide(L)'
;MKKLLLSSLLVFPILTTSCIYKPNNSNNSSKIITNKQEKFYDNKNINNLLDLYLKDKQQKQIYALKQENISDAKINDLKFVLTFYTVFNNNRSIESVTTHYQQVALKAKKTLKNTLTNDWYWLLKHINQFDFNFNPYDDSYKHFKLEQNLIDYVYKTHNNLLTKINDKYPDQVIVFNINDIKDLDNLKNKQAIYLVYDKSKVLKILKYKKDNKIHFQVFTDLLWFKEPNNLKEQLEQIEKKIYEKRLGKFEEALKEYIEDKKEESNDDENGEISEKLDTIWDEFIESFQEMLSDKYWSLWRTFQRTLNATNNTFIRNFTDKTNSINKWKQKQLENIDNFLKNNSNTITDSANIKKELEKIVDTTVEKLKSEDLDKIKKTDGTDESELKEKFLESYVSKNDDSAFYELHSKRQYNDLFVEALDEFNNINRNKENKENNIDLKVIRYSMRNIYEKK
;
A
#
# COMPACT_ATOMS: atom_id res chain seq x y z
N MET A 1 5.84 35.91 -31.71
CA MET A 1 4.43 36.32 -31.52
C MET A 1 3.61 35.04 -31.56
N LYS A 2 3.01 34.60 -30.43
CA LYS A 2 1.57 34.70 -30.11
C LYS A 2 0.67 34.20 -31.27
N LYS A 3 -0.34 33.33 -31.12
CA LYS A 3 -0.98 32.57 -30.04
C LYS A 3 -2.20 31.87 -30.70
N LEU A 4 -2.71 30.77 -30.11
CA LEU A 4 -4.14 30.36 -30.06
C LEU A 4 -4.81 29.87 -31.37
N LEU A 5 -5.68 28.84 -31.43
CA LEU A 5 -6.53 28.18 -30.42
C LEU A 5 -6.78 26.70 -30.79
N LEU A 6 -6.59 25.81 -29.80
CA LEU A 6 -7.32 24.56 -29.65
C LEU A 6 -8.72 24.85 -29.10
N SER A 7 -9.76 24.28 -29.71
CA SER A 7 -10.99 23.83 -29.00
C SER A 7 -12.02 23.18 -29.94
N SER A 8 -11.82 21.91 -30.33
CA SER A 8 -12.94 21.08 -30.79
C SER A 8 -13.60 20.40 -29.58
N LEU A 9 -14.49 21.12 -28.91
CA LEU A 9 -15.45 20.54 -27.97
C LEU A 9 -16.49 19.76 -28.77
N LEU A 10 -16.42 18.43 -28.69
CA LEU A 10 -17.48 17.51 -29.10
C LEU A 10 -18.73 17.78 -28.25
N VAL A 11 -19.63 18.60 -28.75
CA VAL A 11 -20.99 18.73 -28.25
C VAL A 11 -21.81 17.60 -28.89
N PHE A 12 -22.14 16.56 -28.12
CA PHE A 12 -23.15 15.59 -28.52
C PHE A 12 -24.54 16.26 -28.49
N PRO A 13 -25.32 16.24 -29.59
CA PRO A 13 -26.68 16.72 -29.56
C PRO A 13 -27.57 15.69 -28.82
N ILE A 14 -28.18 16.13 -27.71
CA ILE A 14 -29.22 15.37 -27.02
C ILE A 14 -30.50 15.53 -27.84
N LEU A 15 -30.88 14.49 -28.59
CA LEU A 15 -32.23 14.39 -29.15
C LEU A 15 -33.18 14.05 -27.99
N THR A 16 -33.87 15.05 -27.44
CA THR A 16 -35.00 14.84 -26.54
C THR A 16 -36.24 14.55 -27.38
N THR A 17 -36.60 13.27 -27.56
CA THR A 17 -37.92 12.90 -28.06
C THR A 17 -38.94 13.06 -26.93
N SER A 18 -39.67 14.17 -26.94
CA SER A 18 -40.84 14.37 -26.09
C SER A 18 -42.03 13.62 -26.69
N CYS A 19 -42.29 12.39 -26.25
CA CYS A 19 -43.59 11.77 -26.48
C CYS A 19 -44.61 12.47 -25.57
N ILE A 20 -45.42 13.36 -26.15
CA ILE A 20 -46.60 13.92 -25.49
C ILE A 20 -47.66 12.81 -25.42
N TYR A 21 -47.90 12.31 -24.21
CA TYR A 21 -48.96 11.36 -23.93
C TYR A 21 -50.32 12.07 -24.05
N LYS A 22 -51.14 11.70 -25.04
CA LYS A 22 -52.57 12.08 -25.10
C LYS A 22 -53.33 11.20 -24.11
N PRO A 23 -54.05 11.75 -23.12
CA PRO A 23 -54.87 10.94 -22.23
C PRO A 23 -56.10 10.44 -22.98
N ASN A 24 -56.22 9.11 -23.09
CA ASN A 24 -57.47 8.48 -23.51
C ASN A 24 -58.39 8.41 -22.28
N ASN A 25 -59.53 9.08 -22.36
CA ASN A 25 -60.59 8.97 -21.36
C ASN A 25 -61.15 7.53 -21.38
N SER A 26 -60.78 6.72 -20.40
CA SER A 26 -61.64 5.62 -19.94
C SER A 26 -61.74 5.67 -18.42
N ASN A 27 -62.95 5.97 -17.96
CA ASN A 27 -63.34 5.88 -16.57
C ASN A 27 -63.32 4.40 -16.15
N ASN A 28 -62.29 3.99 -15.44
CA ASN A 28 -62.35 2.89 -14.49
C ASN A 28 -61.47 3.26 -13.30
N SER A 29 -62.12 3.80 -12.27
CA SER A 29 -61.52 4.09 -10.98
C SER A 29 -61.26 2.80 -10.20
N SER A 30 -60.28 2.01 -10.65
CA SER A 30 -59.49 1.24 -9.70
C SER A 30 -58.56 2.24 -9.02
N LYS A 31 -58.60 2.31 -7.68
CA LYS A 31 -57.56 3.02 -6.93
C LYS A 31 -56.23 2.37 -7.32
N ILE A 32 -55.49 3.02 -8.21
CA ILE A 32 -54.07 2.73 -8.38
C ILE A 32 -53.44 3.14 -7.06
N ILE A 33 -53.28 2.17 -6.16
CA ILE A 33 -52.36 2.30 -5.04
C ILE A 33 -50.99 2.36 -5.69
N THR A 34 -50.55 3.55 -6.09
CA THR A 34 -49.14 3.80 -6.34
C THR A 34 -48.47 3.70 -4.98
N ASN A 35 -48.05 2.50 -4.59
CA ASN A 35 -47.02 2.36 -3.58
C ASN A 35 -45.83 3.16 -4.11
N LYS A 36 -45.68 4.39 -3.61
CA LYS A 36 -44.55 5.25 -3.94
C LYS A 36 -43.34 4.55 -3.37
N GLN A 37 -42.68 3.75 -4.20
CA GLN A 37 -41.48 3.05 -3.81
C GLN A 37 -40.46 4.12 -3.42
N GLU A 38 -40.09 4.13 -2.13
CA GLU A 38 -39.08 5.04 -1.61
C GLU A 38 -37.82 4.92 -2.45
N LYS A 39 -37.31 6.06 -2.90
CA LYS A 39 -36.11 6.12 -3.72
C LYS A 39 -34.90 5.95 -2.82
N PHE A 40 -33.79 5.47 -3.38
CA PHE A 40 -32.60 5.18 -2.57
C PHE A 40 -32.03 6.45 -1.91
N TYR A 41 -32.19 7.60 -2.56
CA TYR A 41 -31.79 8.91 -2.02
C TYR A 41 -32.71 9.46 -0.93
N ASP A 42 -33.88 8.84 -0.67
CA ASP A 42 -34.75 9.27 0.43
C ASP A 42 -34.15 8.88 1.80
N ASN A 43 -33.24 7.90 1.83
CA ASN A 43 -32.50 7.53 3.03
C ASN A 43 -31.55 8.66 3.47
N LYS A 44 -31.59 9.02 4.76
CA LYS A 44 -30.78 10.09 5.36
C LYS A 44 -29.28 9.93 5.10
N ASN A 45 -28.74 8.73 5.30
CA ASN A 45 -27.31 8.47 5.13
C ASN A 45 -26.90 8.53 3.66
N ILE A 46 -27.74 8.05 2.73
CA ILE A 46 -27.49 8.19 1.29
C ILE A 46 -27.56 9.65 0.83
N ASN A 47 -28.54 10.42 1.34
CA ASN A 47 -28.63 11.85 1.03
C ASN A 47 -27.41 12.62 1.58
N ASN A 48 -26.90 12.26 2.77
CA ASN A 48 -25.66 12.83 3.30
C ASN A 48 -24.46 12.56 2.37
N LEU A 49 -24.35 11.35 1.78
CA LEU A 49 -23.30 11.05 0.81
C LEU A 49 -23.43 11.90 -0.46
N LEU A 50 -24.66 12.10 -0.95
CA LEU A 50 -24.91 12.97 -2.08
C LEU A 50 -24.52 14.42 -1.78
N ASP A 51 -24.77 14.93 -0.57
CA ASP A 51 -24.35 16.27 -0.14
C ASP A 51 -22.81 16.40 -0.04
N LEU A 52 -22.11 15.31 0.32
CA LEU A 52 -20.64 15.26 0.30
C LEU A 52 -20.06 15.23 -1.12
N TYR A 53 -20.84 14.75 -2.11
CA TYR A 53 -20.43 14.63 -3.51
C TYR A 53 -20.77 15.87 -4.35
N LEU A 54 -21.98 16.42 -4.19
CA LEU A 54 -22.52 17.55 -4.95
C LEU A 54 -23.11 18.60 -4.02
N LYS A 55 -22.58 19.83 -4.08
CA LYS A 55 -23.07 20.95 -3.27
C LYS A 55 -24.38 21.55 -3.80
N ASP A 56 -24.55 21.56 -5.12
CA ASP A 56 -25.73 22.15 -5.75
C ASP A 56 -26.93 21.20 -5.70
N LYS A 57 -28.08 21.71 -5.22
CA LYS A 57 -29.29 20.91 -4.99
C LYS A 57 -29.88 20.36 -6.29
N GLN A 58 -29.85 21.13 -7.37
CA GLN A 58 -30.41 20.72 -8.66
C GLN A 58 -29.52 19.65 -9.32
N GLN A 59 -28.21 19.86 -9.33
CA GLN A 59 -27.24 18.88 -9.82
C GLN A 59 -27.33 17.57 -9.04
N LYS A 60 -27.49 17.65 -7.70
CA LYS A 60 -27.71 16.48 -6.85
C LYS A 60 -28.92 15.67 -7.28
N GLN A 61 -30.07 16.33 -7.48
CA GLN A 61 -31.31 15.67 -7.90
C GLN A 61 -31.17 15.04 -9.30
N ILE A 62 -30.59 15.77 -10.26
CA ILE A 62 -30.35 15.26 -11.61
C ILE A 62 -29.42 14.04 -11.58
N TYR A 63 -28.33 14.11 -10.81
CA TYR A 63 -27.39 13.00 -10.66
C TYR A 63 -28.07 11.76 -10.05
N ALA A 64 -28.80 11.94 -8.95
CA ALA A 64 -29.52 10.83 -8.30
C ALA A 64 -30.54 10.19 -9.25
N LEU A 65 -31.35 10.98 -9.97
CA LEU A 65 -32.30 10.46 -10.96
C LEU A 65 -31.61 9.73 -12.11
N LYS A 66 -30.47 10.24 -12.60
CA LYS A 66 -29.68 9.56 -13.64
C LYS A 66 -29.19 8.21 -13.15
N GLN A 67 -28.67 8.14 -11.92
CA GLN A 67 -28.15 6.91 -11.32
C GLN A 67 -29.28 5.90 -11.01
N GLU A 68 -30.45 6.37 -10.59
CA GLU A 68 -31.64 5.54 -10.38
C GLU A 68 -32.17 4.89 -11.66
N ASN A 69 -31.91 5.52 -12.82
CA ASN A 69 -32.34 5.05 -14.14
C ASN A 69 -31.28 4.19 -14.86
N ILE A 70 -30.12 3.93 -14.26
CA ILE A 70 -29.16 2.97 -14.81
C ILE A 70 -29.79 1.57 -14.73
N SER A 71 -29.83 0.87 -15.87
CA SER A 71 -30.47 -0.45 -16.00
C SER A 71 -29.87 -1.49 -15.06
N ASP A 72 -30.74 -2.31 -14.48
CA ASP A 72 -30.38 -3.49 -13.68
C ASP A 72 -29.61 -4.54 -14.53
N ALA A 73 -29.70 -4.49 -15.86
CA ALA A 73 -28.86 -5.32 -16.74
C ALA A 73 -27.36 -5.16 -16.49
N LYS A 74 -26.93 -4.00 -15.97
CA LYS A 74 -25.55 -3.74 -15.56
C LYS A 74 -25.06 -4.67 -14.45
N ILE A 75 -25.97 -5.27 -13.67
CA ILE A 75 -25.62 -6.33 -12.69
C ILE A 75 -24.99 -7.53 -13.41
N ASN A 76 -25.56 -7.96 -14.54
CA ASN A 76 -25.03 -9.07 -15.32
C ASN A 76 -23.67 -8.72 -15.93
N ASP A 77 -23.49 -7.48 -16.38
CA ASP A 77 -22.19 -6.99 -16.87
C ASP A 77 -21.14 -7.04 -15.76
N LEU A 78 -21.49 -6.62 -14.54
CA LEU A 78 -20.57 -6.66 -13.41
C LEU A 78 -20.26 -8.07 -12.93
N LYS A 79 -21.21 -9.00 -13.01
CA LYS A 79 -20.99 -10.43 -12.76
C LYS A 79 -19.93 -10.98 -13.73
N PHE A 80 -20.03 -10.66 -15.02
CA PHE A 80 -19.01 -10.99 -16.00
C PHE A 80 -17.66 -10.34 -15.66
N VAL A 81 -17.65 -9.04 -15.34
CA VAL A 81 -16.44 -8.30 -14.95
C VAL A 81 -15.71 -8.96 -13.79
N LEU A 82 -16.41 -9.30 -12.70
CA LEU A 82 -15.81 -9.92 -11.50
C LEU A 82 -15.33 -11.36 -11.76
N THR A 83 -15.83 -12.02 -12.81
CA THR A 83 -15.33 -13.33 -13.25
C THR A 83 -13.96 -13.21 -13.93
N PHE A 84 -13.78 -12.20 -14.79
CA PHE A 84 -12.54 -12.00 -15.56
C PHE A 84 -11.50 -11.10 -14.87
N TYR A 85 -11.92 -10.38 -13.83
CA TYR A 85 -11.05 -9.54 -13.01
C TYR A 85 -11.32 -9.82 -11.54
N THR A 86 -10.49 -10.67 -10.97
CA THR A 86 -10.60 -11.07 -9.56
C THR A 86 -9.97 -10.02 -8.66
N VAL A 87 -10.79 -9.42 -7.79
CA VAL A 87 -10.40 -8.29 -6.93
C VAL A 87 -9.50 -8.67 -5.75
N PHE A 88 -9.04 -9.91 -5.65
CA PHE A 88 -8.07 -10.33 -4.63
C PHE A 88 -6.67 -10.56 -5.22
N ASN A 89 -6.55 -11.07 -6.46
CA ASN A 89 -5.25 -11.45 -7.02
C ASN A 89 -4.49 -10.24 -7.62
N ASN A 90 -3.23 -10.05 -7.21
CA ASN A 90 -2.34 -9.08 -7.86
C ASN A 90 -2.04 -9.53 -9.31
N ASN A 91 -2.34 -8.63 -10.24
CA ASN A 91 -2.40 -8.84 -11.69
C ASN A 91 -1.04 -8.98 -12.39
N ARG A 92 0.03 -9.41 -11.71
CA ARG A 92 1.38 -9.54 -12.31
C ARG A 92 1.39 -10.39 -13.58
N SER A 93 0.51 -11.39 -13.70
CA SER A 93 0.34 -12.23 -14.89
C SER A 93 -0.54 -11.60 -15.97
N ILE A 94 -1.44 -10.67 -15.62
CA ILE A 94 -2.34 -10.02 -16.57
C ILE A 94 -1.62 -8.87 -17.28
N GLU A 95 -0.67 -8.18 -16.66
CA GLU A 95 0.02 -7.04 -17.30
C GLU A 95 1.25 -7.45 -18.14
N SER A 96 1.75 -8.68 -18.01
CA SER A 96 3.04 -9.11 -18.57
C SER A 96 2.96 -10.05 -19.78
N VAL A 97 1.77 -10.52 -20.19
CA VAL A 97 1.62 -11.49 -21.30
C VAL A 97 0.49 -11.06 -22.26
N THR A 98 0.83 -10.81 -23.54
CA THR A 98 -0.12 -10.48 -24.61
C THR A 98 -0.99 -11.67 -24.99
N THR A 99 -2.06 -11.89 -24.25
CA THR A 99 -3.09 -12.90 -24.54
C THR A 99 -4.46 -12.25 -24.73
N HIS A 100 -5.37 -12.92 -25.43
CA HIS A 100 -6.77 -12.50 -25.52
C HIS A 100 -7.40 -12.35 -24.12
N TYR A 101 -7.04 -13.24 -23.18
CA TYR A 101 -7.45 -13.18 -21.78
C TYR A 101 -7.01 -11.87 -21.10
N GLN A 102 -5.76 -11.42 -21.30
CA GLN A 102 -5.29 -10.14 -20.76
C GLN A 102 -6.17 -8.98 -21.22
N GLN A 103 -6.52 -8.92 -22.50
CA GLN A 103 -7.35 -7.83 -23.03
C GLN A 103 -8.75 -7.81 -22.39
N VAL A 104 -9.33 -9.00 -22.17
CA VAL A 104 -10.63 -9.14 -21.47
C VAL A 104 -10.51 -8.69 -20.02
N ALA A 105 -9.46 -9.13 -19.31
CA ALA A 105 -9.23 -8.76 -17.90
C ALA A 105 -8.96 -7.26 -17.72
N LEU A 106 -8.21 -6.62 -18.63
CA LEU A 106 -7.98 -5.17 -18.60
C LEU A 106 -9.26 -4.37 -18.88
N LYS A 107 -10.10 -4.84 -19.81
CA LYS A 107 -11.43 -4.25 -20.03
C LYS A 107 -12.30 -4.40 -18.79
N ALA A 108 -12.30 -5.59 -18.16
CA ALA A 108 -13.01 -5.84 -16.92
C ALA A 108 -12.53 -4.93 -15.78
N LYS A 109 -11.20 -4.79 -15.57
CA LYS A 109 -10.59 -3.84 -14.62
C LYS A 109 -11.10 -2.42 -14.85
N LYS A 110 -11.08 -1.96 -16.11
CA LYS A 110 -11.55 -0.61 -16.48
C LYS A 110 -13.04 -0.43 -16.21
N THR A 111 -13.88 -1.41 -16.54
CA THR A 111 -15.33 -1.37 -16.27
C THR A 111 -15.62 -1.34 -14.77
N LEU A 112 -14.89 -2.12 -13.97
CA LEU A 112 -15.01 -2.10 -12.51
C LEU A 112 -14.56 -0.73 -11.96
N LYS A 113 -13.37 -0.24 -12.34
CA LYS A 113 -12.85 1.08 -11.94
C LYS A 113 -13.84 2.20 -12.26
N ASN A 114 -14.42 2.19 -13.46
CA ASN A 114 -15.44 3.15 -13.87
C ASN A 114 -16.70 3.06 -13.01
N THR A 115 -17.15 1.85 -12.66
CA THR A 115 -18.33 1.66 -11.81
C THR A 115 -18.06 2.16 -10.39
N LEU A 116 -16.91 1.82 -9.80
CA LEU A 116 -16.51 2.24 -8.45
C LEU A 116 -16.36 3.77 -8.31
N THR A 117 -16.11 4.47 -9.41
CA THR A 117 -15.83 5.93 -9.41
C THR A 117 -16.99 6.78 -9.93
N ASN A 118 -17.57 6.41 -11.08
CA ASN A 118 -18.59 7.21 -11.75
C ASN A 118 -20.02 6.78 -11.42
N ASP A 119 -20.21 5.51 -11.05
CA ASP A 119 -21.53 4.92 -10.79
C ASP A 119 -21.64 4.39 -9.36
N TRP A 120 -20.92 5.03 -8.43
CA TRP A 120 -20.86 4.64 -7.03
C TRP A 120 -22.26 4.60 -6.40
N TYR A 121 -23.15 5.52 -6.76
CA TYR A 121 -24.50 5.58 -6.20
C TYR A 121 -25.29 4.33 -6.60
N TRP A 122 -25.27 4.00 -7.90
CA TRP A 122 -25.91 2.81 -8.41
C TRP A 122 -25.31 1.54 -7.80
N LEU A 123 -23.99 1.51 -7.61
CA LEU A 123 -23.32 0.39 -6.95
C LEU A 123 -23.84 0.19 -5.51
N LEU A 124 -23.90 1.26 -4.71
CA LEU A 124 -24.39 1.20 -3.34
C LEU A 124 -25.86 0.78 -3.27
N LYS A 125 -26.70 1.23 -4.21
CA LYS A 125 -28.11 0.79 -4.31
C LYS A 125 -28.25 -0.72 -4.48
N HIS A 126 -27.27 -1.37 -5.11
CA HIS A 126 -27.24 -2.81 -5.39
C HIS A 126 -26.25 -3.59 -4.52
N ILE A 127 -25.67 -2.96 -3.49
CA ILE A 127 -24.56 -3.56 -2.72
C ILE A 127 -24.94 -4.88 -2.05
N ASN A 128 -26.22 -5.06 -1.72
CA ASN A 128 -26.74 -6.28 -1.11
C ASN A 128 -26.88 -7.48 -2.05
N GLN A 129 -26.51 -7.31 -3.33
CA GLN A 129 -26.40 -8.39 -4.31
C GLN A 129 -24.97 -8.91 -4.45
N PHE A 130 -23.99 -8.21 -3.87
CA PHE A 130 -22.59 -8.59 -3.94
C PHE A 130 -22.23 -9.55 -2.82
N ASP A 131 -21.53 -10.61 -3.19
CA ASP A 131 -20.84 -11.48 -2.26
C ASP A 131 -19.38 -11.05 -2.13
N PHE A 132 -18.89 -11.09 -0.90
CA PHE A 132 -17.54 -10.76 -0.52
C PHE A 132 -16.87 -12.02 0.03
N ASN A 133 -15.71 -12.36 -0.52
CA ASN A 133 -14.95 -13.53 -0.08
C ASN A 133 -13.86 -13.12 0.91
N PHE A 134 -13.62 -13.95 1.91
CA PHE A 134 -12.56 -13.73 2.87
C PHE A 134 -11.22 -13.60 2.14
N ASN A 135 -10.45 -12.57 2.49
CA ASN A 135 -9.18 -12.27 1.85
C ASN A 135 -8.09 -12.06 2.91
N PRO A 136 -7.28 -13.11 3.20
CA PRO A 136 -6.15 -13.00 4.12
C PRO A 136 -4.87 -12.44 3.48
N TYR A 137 -4.88 -12.17 2.16
CA TYR A 137 -3.69 -11.90 1.37
C TYR A 137 -3.40 -10.40 1.20
N ASP A 138 -2.11 -10.09 1.07
CA ASP A 138 -1.57 -8.83 0.54
C ASP A 138 -1.38 -8.92 -0.99
N ASP A 139 -0.76 -7.91 -1.62
CA ASP A 139 -0.49 -7.94 -3.07
C ASP A 139 0.56 -8.99 -3.48
N SER A 140 1.24 -9.62 -2.52
CA SER A 140 2.42 -10.45 -2.78
C SER A 140 2.12 -11.95 -2.78
N TYR A 141 0.99 -12.38 -2.19
CA TYR A 141 0.60 -13.80 -2.11
C TYR A 141 1.72 -14.68 -1.52
N LYS A 142 2.37 -14.22 -0.45
CA LYS A 142 3.65 -14.81 0.00
C LYS A 142 3.61 -15.77 1.18
N HIS A 143 2.45 -16.13 1.70
CA HIS A 143 2.41 -16.95 2.90
C HIS A 143 1.30 -18.01 2.77
N PHE A 144 1.63 -19.28 3.01
CA PHE A 144 0.65 -20.38 2.96
C PHE A 144 0.20 -20.79 4.37
N LYS A 145 1.11 -20.85 5.35
CA LYS A 145 0.76 -21.44 6.66
C LYS A 145 -0.10 -20.51 7.52
N LEU A 146 0.25 -19.22 7.60
CA LEU A 146 -0.56 -18.25 8.34
C LEU A 146 -1.95 -18.11 7.72
N GLU A 147 -2.02 -18.01 6.40
CA GLU A 147 -3.23 -17.83 5.60
C GLU A 147 -4.14 -19.04 5.73
N GLN A 148 -3.59 -20.26 5.72
CA GLN A 148 -4.33 -21.47 6.07
C GLN A 148 -4.92 -21.37 7.48
N ASN A 149 -4.13 -20.99 8.48
CA ASN A 149 -4.63 -20.84 9.84
C ASN A 149 -5.73 -19.77 9.96
N LEU A 150 -5.61 -18.66 9.22
CA LEU A 150 -6.62 -17.60 9.15
C LEU A 150 -7.90 -18.08 8.47
N ILE A 151 -7.79 -18.80 7.35
CA ILE A 151 -8.91 -19.42 6.64
C ILE A 151 -9.64 -20.41 7.58
N ASP A 152 -8.88 -21.27 8.25
CA ASP A 152 -9.42 -22.24 9.22
C ASP A 152 -10.14 -21.55 10.37
N TYR A 153 -9.56 -20.48 10.92
CA TYR A 153 -10.19 -19.68 11.97
C TYR A 153 -11.52 -19.09 11.49
N VAL A 154 -11.52 -18.36 10.36
CA VAL A 154 -12.74 -17.71 9.85
C VAL A 154 -13.81 -18.74 9.53
N TYR A 155 -13.44 -19.86 8.89
CA TYR A 155 -14.37 -20.93 8.57
C TYR A 155 -14.95 -21.59 9.84
N LYS A 156 -14.13 -21.85 10.87
CA LYS A 156 -14.62 -22.42 12.14
C LYS A 156 -15.55 -21.45 12.89
N THR A 157 -15.26 -20.15 12.87
CA THR A 157 -16.04 -19.15 13.61
C THR A 157 -17.33 -18.75 12.88
N HIS A 158 -17.33 -18.70 11.55
CA HIS A 158 -18.46 -18.17 10.75
C HIS A 158 -19.17 -19.24 9.90
N ASN A 159 -18.65 -20.47 9.85
CA ASN A 159 -19.11 -21.55 8.97
C ASN A 159 -19.21 -21.16 7.49
N ASN A 160 -18.47 -20.12 7.07
CA ASN A 160 -18.44 -19.62 5.70
C ASN A 160 -17.23 -18.70 5.47
N LEU A 161 -16.70 -18.68 4.25
CA LEU A 161 -15.72 -17.70 3.78
C LEU A 161 -16.38 -16.56 3.00
N LEU A 162 -17.64 -16.72 2.63
CA LEU A 162 -18.43 -15.70 1.98
C LEU A 162 -19.26 -14.92 2.99
N THR A 163 -19.38 -13.63 2.77
CA THR A 163 -20.29 -12.74 3.48
C THR A 163 -20.98 -11.79 2.50
N LYS A 164 -22.05 -11.16 2.95
CA LYS A 164 -22.80 -10.17 2.18
C LYS A 164 -23.32 -9.06 3.08
N ILE A 165 -23.63 -7.93 2.47
CA ILE A 165 -24.42 -6.88 3.09
C ILE A 165 -25.90 -7.25 2.90
N ASN A 166 -26.70 -7.29 3.97
CA ASN A 166 -28.11 -7.67 3.86
C ASN A 166 -28.98 -6.46 3.51
N ASP A 167 -28.82 -5.36 4.26
CA ASP A 167 -29.51 -4.10 3.98
C ASP A 167 -28.67 -3.22 3.06
N LYS A 168 -29.26 -2.76 1.95
CA LYS A 168 -28.59 -1.82 1.03
C LYS A 168 -28.41 -0.42 1.63
N TYR A 169 -29.13 -0.10 2.71
CA TYR A 169 -29.00 1.18 3.39
C TYR A 169 -27.97 1.09 4.53
N PRO A 170 -26.97 1.98 4.57
CA PRO A 170 -26.02 2.00 5.68
C PRO A 170 -26.70 2.52 6.95
N ASP A 171 -26.38 1.91 8.09
CA ASP A 171 -26.77 2.32 9.43
C ASP A 171 -26.13 3.66 9.81
N GLN A 172 -24.86 3.86 9.42
CA GLN A 172 -24.06 5.02 9.79
C GLN A 172 -23.09 5.41 8.67
N VAL A 173 -22.79 6.71 8.59
CA VAL A 173 -21.71 7.28 7.78
C VAL A 173 -20.70 7.95 8.72
N ILE A 174 -19.44 7.51 8.65
CA ILE A 174 -18.33 8.07 9.44
C ILE A 174 -17.33 8.69 8.47
N VAL A 175 -16.88 9.92 8.74
CA VAL A 175 -16.00 10.68 7.83
C VAL A 175 -14.74 11.10 8.57
N PHE A 176 -13.58 10.82 7.99
CA PHE A 176 -12.27 11.27 8.46
C PHE A 176 -11.58 12.09 7.37
N ASN A 177 -10.85 13.12 7.78
CA ASN A 177 -9.90 13.79 6.89
C ASN A 177 -8.64 12.94 6.81
N ILE A 178 -8.09 12.79 5.61
CA ILE A 178 -6.82 12.08 5.40
C ILE A 178 -5.71 13.13 5.34
N ASN A 179 -4.68 12.95 6.15
CA ASN A 179 -3.52 13.84 6.17
C ASN A 179 -2.72 13.73 4.86
N ASP A 180 -2.19 14.87 4.40
CA ASP A 180 -1.32 14.94 3.23
C ASP A 180 0.12 14.64 3.63
N ILE A 181 0.80 13.81 2.83
CA ILE A 181 2.26 13.71 2.86
C ILE A 181 2.80 14.85 1.99
N LYS A 182 3.44 15.82 2.66
CA LYS A 182 4.03 16.98 2.00
C LYS A 182 5.00 16.53 0.89
N ASP A 183 4.99 17.24 -0.23
CA ASP A 183 5.85 17.01 -1.41
C ASP A 183 5.53 15.71 -2.21
N LEU A 184 4.70 14.80 -1.69
CA LEU A 184 4.30 13.56 -2.38
C LEU A 184 2.86 13.62 -2.94
N ASP A 185 1.94 14.18 -2.17
CA ASP A 185 0.51 14.09 -2.47
C ASP A 185 0.01 15.20 -3.41
N ASN A 186 -0.81 14.84 -4.40
CA ASN A 186 -1.35 15.75 -5.39
C ASN A 186 -2.89 15.91 -5.34
N LEU A 187 -3.62 15.00 -4.69
CA LEU A 187 -5.06 15.11 -4.51
C LEU A 187 -5.39 16.01 -3.32
N LYS A 188 -6.39 16.87 -3.48
CA LYS A 188 -6.76 17.86 -2.45
C LYS A 188 -7.97 17.41 -1.65
N ASN A 189 -8.06 17.86 -0.38
CA ASN A 189 -9.21 17.64 0.50
C ASN A 189 -9.62 16.16 0.60
N LYS A 190 -8.65 15.26 0.80
CA LYS A 190 -8.91 13.83 0.89
C LYS A 190 -9.70 13.49 2.14
N GLN A 191 -10.69 12.62 1.99
CA GLN A 191 -11.50 12.12 3.10
C GLN A 191 -11.74 10.61 2.93
N ALA A 192 -11.61 9.87 4.02
CA ALA A 192 -12.09 8.50 4.13
C ALA A 192 -13.53 8.55 4.65
N ILE A 193 -14.47 8.06 3.84
CA ILE A 193 -15.88 7.94 4.20
C ILE A 193 -16.17 6.46 4.40
N TYR A 194 -16.56 6.07 5.60
CA TYR A 194 -16.94 4.71 5.94
C TYR A 194 -18.44 4.58 6.06
N LEU A 195 -18.98 3.58 5.35
CA LEU A 195 -20.38 3.19 5.39
C LEU A 195 -20.50 1.96 6.28
N VAL A 196 -21.20 2.08 7.40
CA VAL A 196 -21.47 0.96 8.31
C VAL A 196 -22.80 0.33 7.89
N TYR A 197 -22.77 -0.97 7.66
CA TYR A 197 -23.88 -1.83 7.25
C TYR A 197 -24.03 -2.98 8.23
N ASP A 198 -25.27 -3.44 8.40
CA ASP A 198 -25.61 -4.56 9.29
C ASP A 198 -24.92 -4.42 10.66
N LYS A 199 -24.80 -3.18 11.16
CA LYS A 199 -24.13 -2.74 12.40
C LYS A 199 -22.61 -2.95 12.50
N SER A 200 -22.01 -3.87 11.75
CA SER A 200 -20.58 -4.22 11.93
C SER A 200 -19.79 -4.41 10.63
N LYS A 201 -20.43 -4.34 9.46
CA LYS A 201 -19.75 -4.41 8.17
C LYS A 201 -19.44 -3.02 7.66
N VAL A 202 -18.23 -2.77 7.20
CA VAL A 202 -17.77 -1.43 6.84
C VAL A 202 -17.19 -1.41 5.44
N LEU A 203 -17.74 -0.54 4.58
CA LEU A 203 -17.27 -0.27 3.23
C LEU A 203 -16.64 1.13 3.18
N LYS A 204 -15.47 1.27 2.54
CA LYS A 204 -14.76 2.55 2.42
C LYS A 204 -15.05 3.23 1.08
N ILE A 205 -15.18 4.55 1.12
CA ILE A 205 -15.16 5.44 -0.04
C ILE A 205 -14.05 6.46 0.18
N LEU A 206 -13.14 6.57 -0.77
CA LEU A 206 -12.21 7.70 -0.83
C LEU A 206 -12.89 8.86 -1.55
N LYS A 207 -12.93 10.01 -0.89
CA LYS A 207 -13.33 11.29 -1.49
C LYS A 207 -12.11 12.17 -1.65
N TYR A 208 -11.99 12.85 -2.79
CA TYR A 208 -10.94 13.83 -3.03
C TYR A 208 -11.37 14.88 -4.07
N LYS A 209 -10.58 15.94 -4.20
CA LYS A 209 -10.77 16.99 -5.20
C LYS A 209 -9.62 16.96 -6.22
N LYS A 210 -9.96 16.85 -7.50
CA LYS A 210 -9.05 16.90 -8.65
C LYS A 210 -9.70 17.71 -9.77
N ASP A 211 -8.95 18.63 -10.38
CA ASP A 211 -9.43 19.54 -11.42
C ASP A 211 -10.70 20.31 -11.03
N ASN A 212 -10.73 20.79 -9.79
CA ASN A 212 -11.88 21.45 -9.16
C ASN A 212 -13.16 20.61 -9.03
N LYS A 213 -13.14 19.32 -9.36
CA LYS A 213 -14.25 18.39 -9.21
C LYS A 213 -14.05 17.48 -8.00
N ILE A 214 -15.14 17.14 -7.34
CA ILE A 214 -15.16 16.14 -6.28
C ILE A 214 -15.26 14.76 -6.95
N HIS A 215 -14.42 13.84 -6.52
CA HIS A 215 -14.40 12.45 -6.97
C HIS A 215 -14.64 11.54 -5.78
N PHE A 216 -15.46 10.51 -6.00
CA PHE A 216 -15.63 9.39 -5.08
C PHE A 216 -15.01 8.16 -5.71
N GLN A 217 -14.40 7.31 -4.90
CA GLN A 217 -13.95 5.98 -5.29
C GLN A 217 -14.35 5.00 -4.20
N VAL A 218 -15.29 4.11 -4.51
CA VAL A 218 -15.68 3.01 -3.61
C VAL A 218 -14.58 1.96 -3.63
N PHE A 219 -14.19 1.49 -2.45
CA PHE A 219 -13.20 0.42 -2.32
C PHE A 219 -13.91 -0.93 -2.30
N THR A 220 -13.21 -1.96 -2.73
CA THR A 220 -13.78 -3.30 -2.93
C THR A 220 -13.67 -4.19 -1.70
N ASP A 221 -13.00 -3.71 -0.66
CA ASP A 221 -12.87 -4.39 0.61
C ASP A 221 -14.04 -4.08 1.54
N LEU A 222 -14.58 -5.14 2.13
CA LEU A 222 -15.58 -5.10 3.18
C LEU A 222 -14.93 -5.59 4.47
N LEU A 223 -14.87 -4.70 5.47
CA LEU A 223 -14.38 -5.06 6.79
C LEU A 223 -15.54 -5.54 7.65
N TRP A 224 -15.34 -6.59 8.44
CA TRP A 224 -16.25 -7.01 9.48
C TRP A 224 -15.58 -6.84 10.84
N PHE A 225 -16.19 -6.05 11.71
CA PHE A 225 -15.69 -5.79 13.06
C PHE A 225 -16.38 -6.71 14.07
N LYS A 226 -15.59 -7.44 14.86
CA LYS A 226 -16.08 -8.31 15.92
C LYS A 226 -16.79 -7.51 17.02
N GLU A 227 -16.22 -6.35 17.39
CA GLU A 227 -16.72 -5.48 18.45
C GLU A 227 -17.08 -4.09 17.90
N PRO A 228 -18.35 -3.85 17.49
CA PRO A 228 -18.72 -2.63 16.77
C PRO A 228 -18.92 -1.37 17.66
N ASN A 229 -18.85 -1.51 18.99
CA ASN A 229 -19.21 -0.43 19.91
C ASN A 229 -18.29 0.81 19.83
N ASN A 230 -17.04 0.63 19.39
CA ASN A 230 -16.04 1.69 19.23
C ASN A 230 -15.57 1.80 17.77
N LEU A 231 -16.47 1.63 16.80
CA LEU A 231 -16.12 1.58 15.37
C LEU A 231 -15.35 2.82 14.90
N LYS A 232 -15.73 4.01 15.36
CA LYS A 232 -15.11 5.26 14.93
C LYS A 232 -13.64 5.30 15.34
N GLU A 233 -13.34 5.00 16.60
CA GLU A 233 -11.97 4.98 17.13
C GLU A 233 -11.12 3.92 16.43
N GLN A 234 -11.69 2.74 16.17
CA GLN A 234 -10.98 1.65 15.47
C GLN A 234 -10.65 2.03 14.02
N LEU A 235 -11.59 2.65 13.30
CA LEU A 235 -11.37 3.11 11.92
C LEU A 235 -10.34 4.26 11.86
N GLU A 236 -10.39 5.18 12.83
CA GLU A 236 -9.40 6.26 12.94
C GLU A 236 -7.98 5.71 13.17
N GLN A 237 -7.83 4.70 14.03
CA GLN A 237 -6.56 4.00 14.24
C GLN A 237 -6.04 3.34 12.95
N ILE A 238 -6.92 2.70 12.17
CA ILE A 238 -6.55 2.08 10.90
C ILE A 238 -6.04 3.15 9.91
N GLU A 239 -6.77 4.26 9.72
CA GLU A 239 -6.34 5.32 8.80
C GLU A 239 -5.03 5.98 9.25
N LYS A 240 -4.88 6.21 10.56
CA LYS A 240 -3.63 6.74 11.13
C LYS A 240 -2.44 5.81 10.83
N LYS A 241 -2.59 4.50 11.01
CA LYS A 241 -1.55 3.52 10.70
C LYS A 241 -1.19 3.47 9.22
N ILE A 242 -2.19 3.55 8.33
CA ILE A 242 -1.95 3.61 6.89
C ILE A 242 -1.12 4.86 6.54
N TYR A 243 -1.48 6.02 7.11
CA TYR A 243 -0.74 7.27 6.93
C TYR A 243 0.70 7.16 7.44
N GLU A 244 0.90 6.73 8.69
CA GLU A 244 2.22 6.59 9.32
C GLU A 244 3.14 5.67 8.52
N LYS A 245 2.63 4.53 8.06
CA LYS A 245 3.41 3.60 7.21
C LYS A 245 3.76 4.19 5.86
N ARG A 246 2.83 4.94 5.25
CA ARG A 246 3.06 5.58 3.95
C ARG A 246 4.12 6.69 4.07
N LEU A 247 4.04 7.48 5.13
CA LEU A 247 5.04 8.50 5.45
C LEU A 247 6.41 7.86 5.71
N GLY A 248 6.48 6.81 6.53
CA GLY A 248 7.72 6.10 6.81
C GLY A 248 8.40 5.54 5.55
N LYS A 249 7.64 4.90 4.64
CA LYS A 249 8.18 4.41 3.35
C LYS A 249 8.70 5.53 2.45
N PHE A 250 8.09 6.72 2.50
CA PHE A 250 8.58 7.88 1.75
C PHE A 250 9.86 8.45 2.35
N GLU A 251 9.90 8.63 3.68
CA GLU A 251 11.07 9.17 4.39
C GLU A 251 12.28 8.23 4.29
N GLU A 252 12.06 6.92 4.40
CA GLU A 252 13.09 5.89 4.22
C GLU A 252 13.66 5.92 2.79
N ALA A 253 12.80 5.93 1.77
CA ALA A 253 13.25 5.98 0.38
C ALA A 253 14.01 7.27 0.03
N LEU A 254 13.59 8.42 0.59
CA LEU A 254 14.30 9.68 0.41
C LEU A 254 15.68 9.63 1.08
N LYS A 255 15.74 9.08 2.28
CA LYS A 255 16.99 8.92 3.03
C LYS A 255 17.96 8.00 2.29
N GLU A 256 17.50 6.83 1.85
CA GLU A 256 18.30 5.89 1.05
C GLU A 256 18.84 6.55 -0.22
N TYR A 257 17.99 7.27 -0.97
CA TYR A 257 18.44 7.97 -2.18
C TYR A 257 19.53 9.02 -1.91
N ILE A 258 19.39 9.80 -0.83
CA ILE A 258 20.39 10.80 -0.44
C ILE A 258 21.70 10.11 -0.01
N GLU A 259 21.62 9.01 0.74
CA GLU A 259 22.78 8.23 1.16
C GLU A 259 23.52 7.62 -0.04
N ASP A 260 22.80 6.97 -0.96
CA ASP A 260 23.37 6.38 -2.18
C ASP A 260 24.09 7.43 -3.04
N LYS A 261 23.49 8.62 -3.22
CA LYS A 261 24.11 9.69 -4.02
C LYS A 261 25.32 10.34 -3.36
N LYS A 262 25.38 10.35 -2.04
CA LYS A 262 26.58 10.76 -1.32
C LYS A 262 27.68 9.71 -1.39
N GLU A 263 27.34 8.42 -1.48
CA GLU A 263 28.32 7.34 -1.65
C GLU A 263 28.93 7.40 -3.05
N GLU A 264 28.12 7.46 -4.10
CA GLU A 264 28.60 7.63 -5.49
C GLU A 264 29.55 8.84 -5.64
N SER A 265 29.21 9.99 -5.05
CA SER A 265 30.04 11.19 -5.16
C SER A 265 31.37 11.09 -4.40
N ASN A 266 31.39 10.36 -3.28
CA ASN A 266 32.62 10.14 -2.52
C ASN A 266 33.57 9.17 -3.24
N ASP A 267 33.03 8.14 -3.90
CA ASP A 267 33.83 7.17 -4.64
C ASP A 267 34.46 7.82 -5.89
N ASP A 268 33.71 8.66 -6.61
CA ASP A 268 34.22 9.40 -7.77
C ASP A 268 35.35 10.39 -7.40
N GLU A 269 35.24 11.08 -6.26
CA GLU A 269 36.26 12.04 -5.81
C GLU A 269 37.49 11.40 -5.16
N ASN A 270 37.34 10.17 -4.63
CA ASN A 270 38.39 9.46 -3.88
C ASN A 270 38.87 8.18 -4.59
N GLY A 271 38.62 8.01 -5.89
CA GLY A 271 38.82 6.76 -6.63
C GLY A 271 40.14 6.02 -6.34
N GLU A 272 41.28 6.70 -6.35
CA GLU A 272 42.59 6.08 -6.06
C GLU A 272 42.70 5.53 -4.63
N ILE A 273 42.09 6.21 -3.65
CA ILE A 273 42.08 5.77 -2.25
C ILE A 273 41.02 4.69 -2.06
N SER A 274 39.88 4.79 -2.75
CA SER A 274 38.83 3.78 -2.72
C SER A 274 39.34 2.42 -3.19
N GLU A 275 40.05 2.37 -4.32
CA GLU A 275 40.64 1.11 -4.84
C GLU A 275 41.63 0.46 -3.84
N LYS A 276 42.43 1.28 -3.15
CA LYS A 276 43.36 0.79 -2.12
C LYS A 276 42.61 0.28 -0.88
N LEU A 277 41.56 0.98 -0.47
CA LEU A 277 40.72 0.56 0.64
C LEU A 277 39.96 -0.73 0.31
N ASP A 278 39.43 -0.88 -0.90
CA ASP A 278 38.78 -2.11 -1.36
C ASP A 278 39.73 -3.31 -1.26
N THR A 279 40.97 -3.13 -1.71
CA THR A 279 42.01 -4.16 -1.55
C THR A 279 42.24 -4.53 -0.09
N ILE A 280 42.33 -3.53 0.80
CA ILE A 280 42.49 -3.75 2.25
C ILE A 280 41.26 -4.46 2.84
N TRP A 281 40.06 -4.10 2.40
CA TRP A 281 38.81 -4.70 2.87
C TRP A 281 38.64 -6.14 2.42
N ASP A 282 38.99 -6.45 1.17
CA ASP A 282 38.97 -7.81 0.65
C ASP A 282 39.94 -8.70 1.45
N GLU A 283 41.18 -8.26 1.64
CA GLU A 283 42.16 -8.98 2.45
C GLU A 283 41.71 -9.18 3.91
N PHE A 284 41.06 -8.16 4.49
CA PHE A 284 40.48 -8.23 5.84
C PHE A 284 39.38 -9.30 5.91
N ILE A 285 38.46 -9.31 4.95
CA ILE A 285 37.34 -10.26 4.90
C ILE A 285 37.83 -11.68 4.61
N GLU A 286 38.79 -11.85 3.71
CA GLU A 286 39.43 -13.14 3.43
C GLU A 286 40.12 -13.71 4.68
N SER A 287 40.85 -12.87 5.43
CA SER A 287 41.50 -13.29 6.68
C SER A 287 40.49 -13.78 7.73
N PHE A 288 39.34 -13.11 7.85
CA PHE A 288 38.26 -13.57 8.72
C PHE A 288 37.61 -14.86 8.20
N GLN A 289 37.45 -14.96 6.88
CA GLN A 289 36.90 -16.14 6.24
C GLN A 289 37.76 -17.37 6.52
N GLU A 290 39.07 -17.33 6.24
CA GLU A 290 40.00 -18.44 6.50
C GLU A 290 39.94 -18.93 7.95
N MET A 291 39.73 -18.00 8.87
CA MET A 291 39.65 -18.28 10.30
C MET A 291 38.33 -18.99 10.69
N LEU A 292 37.21 -18.62 10.06
CA LEU A 292 35.86 -19.03 10.46
C LEU A 292 35.20 -20.06 9.53
N SER A 293 35.56 -20.12 8.25
CA SER A 293 34.79 -20.78 7.19
C SER A 293 34.71 -22.29 7.34
N ASP A 294 35.80 -22.94 7.73
CA ASP A 294 35.90 -24.40 7.70
C ASP A 294 35.05 -25.06 8.78
N LYS A 295 34.72 -24.33 9.84
CA LYS A 295 33.98 -24.83 11.01
C LYS A 295 32.64 -24.12 11.25
N TYR A 296 32.47 -22.90 10.73
CA TYR A 296 31.33 -22.02 11.04
C TYR A 296 30.73 -21.30 9.82
N TRP A 297 30.80 -21.91 8.63
CA TRP A 297 30.36 -21.32 7.35
C TRP A 297 29.01 -20.58 7.36
N SER A 298 27.98 -21.13 8.00
CA SER A 298 26.66 -20.50 8.08
C SER A 298 26.64 -19.24 8.95
N LEU A 299 27.42 -19.22 10.03
CA LEU A 299 27.60 -18.07 10.91
C LEU A 299 28.45 -16.99 10.24
N TRP A 300 29.48 -17.41 9.50
CA TRP A 300 30.36 -16.52 8.75
C TRP A 300 29.59 -15.60 7.80
N ARG A 301 28.69 -16.13 6.97
CA ARG A 301 27.92 -15.29 6.01
C ARG A 301 27.14 -14.15 6.68
N THR A 302 26.60 -14.40 7.87
CA THR A 302 25.85 -13.37 8.59
C THR A 302 26.81 -12.33 9.16
N PHE A 303 27.94 -12.77 9.69
CA PHE A 303 28.96 -11.89 10.25
C PHE A 303 29.66 -11.03 9.19
N GLN A 304 30.00 -11.62 8.03
CA GLN A 304 30.60 -10.94 6.88
C GLN A 304 29.79 -9.71 6.47
N ARG A 305 28.46 -9.79 6.45
CA ARG A 305 27.59 -8.64 6.13
C ARG A 305 27.77 -7.49 7.12
N THR A 306 27.91 -7.79 8.41
CA THR A 306 28.13 -6.80 9.47
C THR A 306 29.51 -6.14 9.32
N LEU A 307 30.53 -6.93 8.99
CA LEU A 307 31.89 -6.43 8.75
C LEU A 307 31.92 -5.49 7.54
N ASN A 308 31.35 -5.93 6.41
CA ASN A 308 31.27 -5.13 5.17
C ASN A 308 30.50 -3.83 5.39
N ALA A 309 29.38 -3.85 6.11
CA ALA A 309 28.64 -2.63 6.43
C ALA A 309 29.49 -1.60 7.17
N THR A 310 30.41 -2.04 8.03
CA THR A 310 31.33 -1.14 8.73
C THR A 310 32.40 -0.59 7.79
N ASN A 311 32.99 -1.44 6.93
CA ASN A 311 34.01 -1.05 5.95
C ASN A 311 33.47 -0.03 4.92
N ASN A 312 32.30 -0.29 4.35
CA ASN A 312 31.68 0.56 3.33
C ASN A 312 31.39 1.99 3.84
N THR A 313 31.25 2.17 5.15
CA THR A 313 31.01 3.50 5.74
C THR A 313 32.27 4.25 6.15
N PHE A 314 33.47 3.70 5.91
CA PHE A 314 34.73 4.26 6.37
C PHE A 314 35.01 5.65 5.76
N ILE A 315 35.01 5.76 4.43
CA ILE A 315 35.25 7.02 3.70
C ILE A 315 34.17 8.05 4.07
N ARG A 316 32.90 7.63 4.09
CA ARG A 316 31.75 8.48 4.43
C ARG A 316 31.87 9.12 5.81
N ASN A 317 32.36 8.37 6.79
CA ASN A 317 32.52 8.84 8.16
C ASN A 317 33.92 9.40 8.44
N PHE A 318 34.78 9.50 7.42
CA PHE A 318 36.16 9.91 7.58
C PHE A 318 36.19 11.36 8.07
N THR A 319 36.81 11.62 9.23
CA THR A 319 37.03 12.98 9.74
C THR A 319 38.48 13.38 9.55
N ASP A 320 39.35 12.54 10.05
CA ASP A 320 40.79 12.60 9.99
C ASP A 320 41.31 11.17 10.15
N LYS A 321 42.53 10.92 9.67
CA LYS A 321 43.11 9.58 9.61
C LYS A 321 43.08 8.87 10.97
N THR A 322 43.51 9.53 12.04
CA THR A 322 43.62 8.90 13.36
C THR A 322 42.25 8.56 13.96
N ASN A 323 41.32 9.52 14.00
CA ASN A 323 40.01 9.28 14.60
C ASN A 323 39.17 8.30 13.79
N SER A 324 39.25 8.34 12.46
CA SER A 324 38.48 7.45 11.59
C SER A 324 38.94 6.00 11.72
N ILE A 325 40.25 5.76 11.73
CA ILE A 325 40.82 4.42 11.96
C ILE A 325 40.42 3.91 13.35
N ASN A 326 40.52 4.75 14.39
CA ASN A 326 40.15 4.35 15.75
C ASN A 326 38.66 4.02 15.88
N LYS A 327 37.79 4.82 15.26
CA LYS A 327 36.33 4.60 15.24
C LYS A 327 35.98 3.32 14.50
N TRP A 328 36.59 3.08 13.34
CA TRP A 328 36.42 1.82 12.59
C TRP A 328 36.88 0.62 13.42
N LYS A 329 38.07 0.69 14.03
CA LYS A 329 38.61 -0.35 14.90
C LYS A 329 37.63 -0.69 16.01
N GLN A 330 37.19 0.32 16.77
CA GLN A 330 36.24 0.12 17.85
C GLN A 330 34.97 -0.57 17.37
N LYS A 331 34.44 -0.16 16.20
CA LYS A 331 33.22 -0.75 15.68
C LYS A 331 33.39 -2.22 15.29
N GLN A 332 34.53 -2.58 14.70
CA GLN A 332 34.82 -3.98 14.38
C GLN A 332 34.98 -4.84 15.63
N LEU A 333 35.61 -4.31 16.69
CA LEU A 333 35.71 -5.01 17.98
C LEU A 333 34.32 -5.24 18.60
N GLU A 334 33.43 -4.25 18.57
CA GLU A 334 32.04 -4.41 18.99
C GLU A 334 31.30 -5.49 18.16
N ASN A 335 31.53 -5.52 16.84
CA ASN A 335 30.93 -6.53 15.96
C ASN A 335 31.41 -7.95 16.32
N ILE A 336 32.71 -8.13 16.59
CA ILE A 336 33.29 -9.40 17.05
C ILE A 336 32.66 -9.85 18.37
N ASP A 337 32.57 -8.94 19.35
CA ASP A 337 32.00 -9.25 20.66
C ASP A 337 30.53 -9.68 20.56
N ASN A 338 29.75 -8.96 19.77
CA ASN A 338 28.35 -9.30 19.53
C ASN A 338 28.22 -10.65 18.80
N PHE A 339 29.06 -10.90 17.80
CA PHE A 339 29.08 -12.17 17.07
C PHE A 339 29.36 -13.35 18.00
N LEU A 340 30.41 -13.28 18.82
CA LEU A 340 30.77 -14.36 19.74
C LEU A 340 29.70 -14.58 20.80
N LYS A 341 29.18 -13.50 21.39
CA LYS A 341 28.12 -13.56 22.40
C LYS A 341 26.85 -14.21 21.87
N ASN A 342 26.44 -13.86 20.65
CA ASN A 342 25.22 -14.40 20.04
C ASN A 342 25.36 -15.87 19.63
N ASN A 343 26.60 -16.37 19.51
CA ASN A 343 26.91 -17.72 19.04
C ASN A 343 27.66 -18.56 20.08
N SER A 344 27.60 -18.19 21.36
CA SER A 344 28.35 -18.84 22.46
C SER A 344 28.06 -20.34 22.61
N ASN A 345 26.87 -20.79 22.21
CA ASN A 345 26.47 -22.20 22.27
C ASN A 345 27.09 -23.05 21.15
N THR A 346 27.61 -22.42 20.11
CA THR A 346 28.20 -23.08 18.92
C THR A 346 29.72 -22.91 18.89
N ILE A 347 30.23 -21.78 19.40
CA ILE A 347 31.65 -21.43 19.39
C ILE A 347 32.28 -21.81 20.74
N THR A 348 32.78 -23.04 20.84
CA THR A 348 33.32 -23.60 22.10
C THR A 348 34.68 -23.03 22.53
N ASP A 349 35.43 -22.39 21.62
CA ASP A 349 36.73 -21.74 21.91
C ASP A 349 36.67 -20.22 21.64
N SER A 350 35.65 -19.57 22.20
CA SER A 350 35.38 -18.15 21.97
C SER A 350 36.55 -17.22 22.31
N ALA A 351 37.36 -17.56 23.32
CA ALA A 351 38.45 -16.72 23.80
C ALA A 351 39.64 -16.69 22.83
N ASN A 352 40.09 -17.85 22.33
CA ASN A 352 41.16 -17.89 21.33
C ASN A 352 40.68 -17.29 20.00
N ILE A 353 39.43 -17.57 19.61
CA ILE A 353 38.85 -17.01 18.38
C ILE A 353 38.82 -15.49 18.46
N LYS A 354 38.35 -14.92 19.58
CA LYS A 354 38.37 -13.47 19.80
C LYS A 354 39.76 -12.89 19.57
N LYS A 355 40.78 -13.46 20.21
CA LYS A 355 42.16 -12.96 20.16
C LYS A 355 42.73 -12.94 18.73
N GLU A 356 42.48 -13.98 17.94
CA GLU A 356 42.94 -14.03 16.54
C GLU A 356 42.17 -13.04 15.66
N LEU A 357 40.85 -12.91 15.84
CA LEU A 357 40.06 -11.91 15.10
C LEU A 357 40.49 -10.47 15.43
N GLU A 358 40.75 -10.18 16.71
CA GLU A 358 41.29 -8.88 17.15
C GLU A 358 42.65 -8.59 16.51
N LYS A 359 43.52 -9.61 16.38
CA LYS A 359 44.80 -9.48 15.70
C LYS A 359 44.66 -9.15 14.21
N ILE A 360 43.65 -9.69 13.53
CA ILE A 360 43.34 -9.32 12.13
C ILE A 360 42.91 -7.85 12.06
N VAL A 361 42.07 -7.39 12.99
CA VAL A 361 41.68 -5.97 13.08
C VAL A 361 42.92 -5.10 13.28
N ASP A 362 43.80 -5.44 14.23
CA ASP A 362 45.03 -4.69 14.49
C ASP A 362 45.97 -4.65 13.28
N THR A 363 46.11 -5.77 12.56
CA THR A 363 46.93 -5.84 11.35
C THR A 363 46.37 -4.92 10.26
N THR A 364 45.04 -4.87 10.14
CA THR A 364 44.35 -4.00 9.17
C THR A 364 44.48 -2.54 9.55
N VAL A 365 44.43 -2.21 10.85
CA VAL A 365 44.71 -0.86 11.35
C VAL A 365 46.11 -0.39 10.94
N GLU A 366 47.12 -1.24 11.00
CA GLU A 366 48.47 -0.87 10.55
C GLU A 366 48.53 -0.63 9.03
N LYS A 367 47.83 -1.43 8.23
CA LYS A 367 47.70 -1.18 6.77
C LYS A 367 47.01 0.15 6.48
N LEU A 368 45.89 0.45 7.17
CA LEU A 368 45.21 1.74 7.03
C LEU A 368 46.10 2.92 7.44
N LYS A 369 46.98 2.73 8.43
CA LYS A 369 47.94 3.76 8.84
C LYS A 369 49.05 3.97 7.79
N SER A 370 49.42 2.97 7.01
CA SER A 370 50.41 3.14 5.94
C SER A 370 49.85 3.86 4.70
N GLU A 371 48.52 3.85 4.52
CA GLU A 371 47.88 4.55 3.42
C GLU A 371 47.83 6.07 3.60
N ASP A 372 47.84 6.80 2.49
CA ASP A 372 47.79 8.27 2.44
C ASP A 372 46.34 8.79 2.56
N LEU A 373 45.65 8.36 3.62
CA LEU A 373 44.23 8.65 3.85
C LEU A 373 43.94 10.13 4.10
N ASP A 374 44.96 10.95 4.38
CA ASP A 374 44.81 12.40 4.54
C ASP A 374 44.43 13.10 3.22
N LYS A 375 44.55 12.39 2.09
CA LYS A 375 44.06 12.83 0.77
C LYS A 375 42.57 12.60 0.55
N ILE A 376 41.86 11.91 1.47
CA ILE A 376 40.42 11.72 1.35
C ILE A 376 39.75 13.09 1.37
N LYS A 377 39.12 13.44 0.25
CA LYS A 377 38.29 14.63 0.13
C LYS A 377 36.91 14.28 0.65
N LYS A 378 36.39 15.16 1.49
CA LYS A 378 34.95 15.19 1.75
C LYS A 378 34.28 15.88 0.59
N THR A 379 33.32 15.20 -0.04
CA THR A 379 32.29 15.92 -0.77
C THR A 379 31.46 16.71 0.25
N ASP A 380 31.76 17.99 0.41
CA ASP A 380 30.88 18.95 1.10
C ASP A 380 29.73 19.45 0.18
N GLY A 381 29.52 18.80 -0.97
CA GLY A 381 28.93 19.48 -2.13
C GLY A 381 27.57 19.02 -2.64
N THR A 382 26.99 17.91 -2.19
CA THR A 382 25.66 17.52 -2.66
C THR A 382 24.60 18.27 -1.85
N ASP A 383 24.10 19.37 -2.41
CA ASP A 383 22.97 20.10 -1.83
C ASP A 383 21.80 19.13 -1.63
N GLU A 384 21.50 18.80 -0.37
CA GLU A 384 20.41 17.90 -0.02
C GLU A 384 19.08 18.41 -0.58
N SER A 385 18.93 19.71 -0.78
CA SER A 385 17.76 20.31 -1.42
C SER A 385 17.67 19.92 -2.90
N GLU A 386 18.80 19.95 -3.62
CA GLU A 386 18.87 19.54 -5.03
C GLU A 386 18.67 18.03 -5.18
N LEU A 387 19.27 17.22 -4.30
CA LEU A 387 19.04 15.77 -4.26
C LEU A 387 17.57 15.44 -3.96
N LYS A 388 16.96 16.15 -3.02
CA LYS A 388 15.54 15.99 -2.71
C LYS A 388 14.68 16.34 -3.92
N GLU A 389 14.99 17.41 -4.65
CA GLU A 389 14.27 17.78 -5.88
C GLU A 389 14.36 16.67 -6.94
N LYS A 390 15.56 16.16 -7.23
CA LYS A 390 15.78 15.04 -8.16
C LYS A 390 15.09 13.76 -7.72
N PHE A 391 15.11 13.45 -6.42
CA PHE A 391 14.37 12.33 -5.86
C PHE A 391 12.88 12.48 -6.15
N LEU A 392 12.30 13.64 -5.82
CA LEU A 392 10.87 13.90 -5.99
C LEU A 392 10.43 13.78 -7.45
N GLU A 393 11.22 14.29 -8.41
CA GLU A 393 10.93 14.14 -9.85
C GLU A 393 10.73 12.68 -10.26
N SER A 394 11.58 11.78 -9.76
CA SER A 394 11.53 10.36 -10.08
C SER A 394 10.52 9.57 -9.23
N TYR A 395 10.40 9.91 -7.95
CA TYR A 395 9.62 9.15 -6.96
C TYR A 395 8.12 9.46 -7.03
N VAL A 396 7.75 10.75 -7.13
CA VAL A 396 6.35 11.20 -7.13
C VAL A 396 5.58 10.59 -8.30
N SER A 397 6.20 10.52 -9.48
CA SER A 397 5.60 9.97 -10.70
C SER A 397 5.07 8.53 -10.54
N LYS A 398 5.59 7.79 -9.56
CA LYS A 398 5.23 6.39 -9.29
C LYS A 398 4.53 6.17 -7.95
N ASN A 399 4.59 7.13 -7.01
CA ASN A 399 4.19 6.92 -5.61
C ASN A 399 3.26 8.02 -5.04
N ASP A 400 2.82 8.97 -5.87
CA ASP A 400 1.81 9.96 -5.47
C ASP A 400 0.51 9.30 -4.97
N ASP A 401 -0.40 10.09 -4.42
CA ASP A 401 -1.68 9.57 -3.93
C ASP A 401 -2.60 9.05 -5.04
N SER A 402 -2.43 9.49 -6.28
CA SER A 402 -3.14 8.92 -7.43
C SER A 402 -2.70 7.47 -7.71
N ALA A 403 -1.39 7.20 -7.67
CA ALA A 403 -0.81 5.87 -7.80
C ALA A 403 -1.13 5.01 -6.57
N PHE A 404 -1.08 5.61 -5.37
CA PHE A 404 -1.33 4.93 -4.11
C PHE A 404 -2.73 4.31 -4.07
N TYR A 405 -3.74 5.10 -4.44
CA TYR A 405 -5.15 4.66 -4.43
C TYR A 405 -5.61 4.03 -5.74
N GLU A 406 -4.72 3.84 -6.71
CA GLU A 406 -5.11 3.16 -7.94
C GLU A 406 -5.54 1.72 -7.65
N LEU A 407 -6.68 1.33 -8.22
CA LEU A 407 -7.23 -0.01 -8.08
C LEU A 407 -6.22 -1.06 -8.58
N HIS A 408 -5.63 -1.79 -7.64
CA HIS A 408 -4.61 -2.81 -7.88
C HIS A 408 -3.46 -2.27 -8.76
N SER A 409 -2.98 -1.06 -8.48
CA SER A 409 -1.63 -0.67 -8.89
C SER A 409 -0.60 -1.51 -8.13
N LYS A 410 0.63 -1.55 -8.63
CA LYS A 410 1.69 -2.31 -7.96
C LYS A 410 1.95 -1.75 -6.55
N ARG A 411 1.60 -2.52 -5.50
CA ARG A 411 2.20 -2.48 -4.14
C ARG A 411 2.10 -1.16 -3.38
N GLN A 412 0.91 -0.55 -3.26
CA GLN A 412 0.81 0.74 -2.56
C GLN A 412 -0.29 0.79 -1.50
N TYR A 413 -1.58 0.89 -1.83
CA TYR A 413 -2.61 0.92 -0.77
C TYR A 413 -2.83 -0.44 -0.10
N ASN A 414 -2.99 -1.51 -0.89
CA ASN A 414 -3.41 -2.81 -0.36
C ASN A 414 -2.41 -3.38 0.66
N ASP A 415 -1.12 -3.32 0.35
CA ASP A 415 -0.06 -3.78 1.25
C ASP A 415 -0.09 -3.02 2.58
N LEU A 416 -0.11 -1.68 2.55
CA LEU A 416 -0.17 -0.87 3.77
C LEU A 416 -1.46 -1.08 4.56
N PHE A 417 -2.56 -1.30 3.86
CA PHE A 417 -3.84 -1.61 4.49
C PHE A 417 -3.81 -2.96 5.20
N VAL A 418 -3.26 -4.00 4.57
CA VAL A 418 -3.08 -5.32 5.22
C VAL A 418 -2.14 -5.22 6.41
N GLU A 419 -0.99 -4.56 6.27
CA GLU A 419 -0.07 -4.35 7.39
C GLU A 419 -0.75 -3.64 8.57
N ALA A 420 -1.57 -2.61 8.29
CA ALA A 420 -2.32 -1.90 9.33
C ALA A 420 -3.36 -2.80 10.02
N LEU A 421 -4.07 -3.65 9.24
CA LEU A 421 -5.03 -4.61 9.77
C LEU A 421 -4.35 -5.73 10.58
N ASP A 422 -3.19 -6.21 10.13
CA ASP A 422 -2.43 -7.23 10.85
C ASP A 422 -2.02 -6.71 12.22
N GLU A 423 -1.43 -5.52 12.28
CA GLU A 423 -1.07 -4.93 13.58
C GLU A 423 -2.31 -4.69 14.45
N PHE A 424 -3.44 -4.29 13.86
CA PHE A 424 -4.69 -4.13 14.60
C PHE A 424 -5.19 -5.46 15.19
N ASN A 425 -5.06 -6.54 14.42
CA ASN A 425 -5.38 -7.92 14.79
C ASN A 425 -4.27 -8.62 15.60
N ASN A 426 -3.16 -7.93 15.91
CA ASN A 426 -1.98 -8.53 16.54
C ASN A 426 -1.37 -9.72 15.76
N ILE A 427 -1.47 -9.71 14.44
CA ILE A 427 -0.84 -10.69 13.55
C ILE A 427 0.60 -10.27 13.27
N ASN A 428 1.54 -11.21 13.45
CA ASN A 428 2.91 -11.06 12.99
C ASN A 428 3.18 -12.06 11.87
N ARG A 429 3.30 -11.57 10.62
CA ARG A 429 3.55 -12.41 9.44
C ARG A 429 4.95 -13.05 9.41
N ASN A 430 5.92 -12.51 10.17
CA ASN A 430 7.31 -12.99 10.20
C ASN A 430 7.57 -14.08 11.24
N LYS A 431 6.61 -14.33 12.15
CA LYS A 431 6.68 -15.46 13.07
C LYS A 431 5.84 -16.59 12.49
N GLU A 432 6.44 -17.77 12.32
CA GLU A 432 5.64 -18.98 12.23
C GLU A 432 4.83 -19.05 13.52
N ASN A 433 3.55 -18.67 13.47
CA ASN A 433 2.66 -18.77 14.61
C ASN A 433 2.50 -20.27 14.91
N LYS A 434 3.39 -20.79 15.76
CA LYS A 434 3.40 -22.19 16.20
C LYS A 434 2.24 -22.50 17.15
N GLU A 435 1.49 -21.49 17.62
CA GLU A 435 0.39 -21.69 18.56
C GLU A 435 -0.89 -20.94 18.15
N ASN A 436 -2.00 -21.67 18.27
CA ASN A 436 -3.35 -21.44 17.72
C ASN A 436 -4.17 -20.31 18.37
N ASN A 437 -3.56 -19.21 18.82
CA ASN A 437 -4.31 -18.09 19.45
C ASN A 437 -4.62 -16.96 18.46
N ILE A 438 -5.17 -17.30 17.30
CA ILE A 438 -5.71 -16.29 16.36
C ILE A 438 -7.05 -15.81 16.93
N ASP A 439 -7.17 -14.52 17.20
CA ASP A 439 -8.45 -13.85 17.46
C ASP A 439 -8.54 -12.56 16.66
N LEU A 440 -9.28 -12.61 15.55
CA LEU A 440 -9.38 -11.48 14.63
C LEU A 440 -10.39 -10.46 15.17
N LYS A 441 -9.95 -9.24 15.40
CA LYS A 441 -10.83 -8.10 15.74
C LYS A 441 -11.53 -7.57 14.50
N VAL A 442 -10.83 -7.59 13.36
CA VAL A 442 -11.33 -7.18 12.05
C VAL A 442 -11.04 -8.27 11.03
N ILE A 443 -12.08 -8.70 10.32
CA ILE A 443 -11.95 -9.64 9.21
C ILE A 443 -12.12 -8.87 7.90
N ARG A 444 -11.18 -9.06 6.99
CA ARG A 444 -11.23 -8.47 5.65
C ARG A 444 -11.86 -9.44 4.67
N TYR A 445 -12.86 -8.95 3.95
CA TYR A 445 -13.41 -9.61 2.77
C TYR A 445 -13.20 -8.70 1.55
N SER A 446 -13.17 -9.29 0.35
CA SER A 446 -13.05 -8.54 -0.90
C SER A 446 -14.18 -8.95 -1.86
N MET A 447 -14.69 -7.97 -2.60
CA MET A 447 -15.78 -8.14 -3.57
C MET A 447 -15.44 -9.27 -4.56
N ARG A 448 -16.32 -10.28 -4.64
CA ARG A 448 -16.02 -11.52 -5.38
C ARG A 448 -16.98 -11.80 -6.52
N ASN A 449 -18.28 -11.74 -6.27
CA ASN A 449 -19.29 -12.15 -7.23
C ASN A 449 -20.62 -11.44 -6.98
N ILE A 450 -21.54 -11.57 -7.93
CA ILE A 450 -22.94 -11.18 -7.78
C ILE A 450 -23.80 -12.41 -8.08
N TYR A 451 -24.60 -12.83 -7.11
CA TYR A 451 -25.55 -13.92 -7.29
C TYR A 451 -26.98 -13.39 -7.43
N GLU A 452 -27.77 -14.09 -8.24
CA GLU A 452 -29.20 -13.84 -8.33
C GLU A 452 -29.86 -14.15 -6.98
N LYS A 453 -30.82 -13.31 -6.57
CA LYS A 453 -31.74 -13.71 -5.51
C LYS A 453 -32.50 -14.93 -6.01
N LYS A 454 -32.35 -16.06 -5.32
CA LYS A 454 -33.24 -17.21 -5.49
C LYS A 454 -34.66 -16.85 -5.07
#